data_AF-A0A679HEM9-F1
#
_entry.id   AF-A0A679HEM9-F1
#
_cell.length_a   1.000
_cell.length_b   1.000
_cell.length_c   1.000
_cell.angle_alpha   90.00
_cell.angle_beta   90.00
_cell.angle_gamma   90.00
#
_symmetry.space_group_name_H-M   'P 1'
#
loop_
_entity.id
_entity.type
_entity.pdbx_description
1 polymer ?
#
loop_
_entity_poly.entity_id
_entity_poly.type
_entity_poly.pdbx_seq_one_letter_code
_entity_poly.pdbx_strand_id
1 'polypeptide(L)'
;MERLFTCALSVACLMFVGACSTPSPPQQAKAAAHEPTQVQIDQALHFSSPDGTDVTVQPGKYTVEQASDSRLRLVSRADAPPILLSAHATTSSSDVPSPIALGTLFESEVYHLILLMPGNHALESHGTVSGVQSRGGFDKNIVFMRANKLVLQPTQPQPRPDLVPTCWRVEQINLVFQQLYFVHAGVSNQGAAAAGQSQATYGAVTTPVPGLQPGQFQPLVFSFGVQSPPSSSVQVDSASQVVESNEQNNVTQQRC
;
A
#
# COMPACT_ATOMS: atom_id res chain seq x y z
N MET A 1 -79.62 -9.78 -28.28
CA MET A 1 -78.59 -10.66 -27.68
C MET A 1 -77.45 -9.75 -27.29
N GLU A 2 -77.48 -9.06 -26.15
CA GLU A 2 -77.32 -9.60 -24.78
C GLU A 2 -76.13 -10.57 -24.73
N ARG A 3 -75.06 -10.32 -23.98
CA ARG A 3 -75.09 -10.12 -22.52
C ARG A 3 -73.95 -9.26 -21.98
N LEU A 4 -74.32 -8.45 -20.99
CA LEU A 4 -73.47 -7.93 -19.91
C LEU A 4 -72.84 -9.09 -19.14
N PHE A 5 -71.58 -8.93 -18.71
CA PHE A 5 -71.10 -9.59 -17.50
C PHE A 5 -70.22 -8.63 -16.69
N THR A 6 -70.83 -8.13 -15.62
CA THR A 6 -70.23 -7.39 -14.52
C THR A 6 -69.79 -8.41 -13.46
N CYS A 7 -68.53 -8.39 -13.04
CA CYS A 7 -68.08 -8.96 -11.77
C CYS A 7 -66.84 -8.16 -11.35
N ALA A 8 -67.00 -7.15 -10.49
CA ALA A 8 -66.98 -7.27 -9.03
C ALA A 8 -65.54 -7.40 -8.48
N LEU A 9 -65.10 -6.27 -7.91
CA LEU A 9 -64.50 -6.17 -6.58
C LEU A 9 -63.35 -7.13 -6.25
N SER A 10 -62.12 -6.62 -6.28
CA SER A 10 -61.06 -7.18 -5.43
C SER A 10 -60.16 -6.08 -4.88
N VAL A 11 -60.55 -5.67 -3.67
CA VAL A 11 -59.75 -5.42 -2.48
C VAL A 11 -58.29 -5.01 -2.67
N ALA A 12 -58.00 -3.83 -2.15
CA ALA A 12 -56.70 -3.26 -1.87
C ALA A 12 -55.70 -4.26 -1.26
N CYS A 13 -54.49 -4.29 -1.82
CA CYS A 13 -53.29 -4.68 -1.09
C CYS A 13 -52.24 -3.59 -1.33
N LEU A 14 -52.32 -2.56 -0.50
CA LEU A 14 -51.35 -1.47 -0.41
C LEU A 14 -50.12 -2.07 0.27
N MET A 15 -49.25 -2.69 -0.52
CA MET A 15 -47.97 -3.22 -0.07
C MET A 15 -47.06 -2.04 0.29
N PHE A 16 -47.19 -1.54 1.52
CA PHE A 16 -46.15 -0.78 2.19
C PHE A 16 -44.95 -1.70 2.36
N VAL A 17 -44.06 -1.69 1.36
CA VAL A 17 -42.74 -2.28 1.47
C VAL A 17 -41.95 -1.37 2.41
N GLY A 18 -42.16 -1.57 3.71
CA GLY A 18 -41.34 -0.96 4.75
C GLY A 18 -39.92 -1.47 4.58
N ALA A 19 -39.10 -0.69 3.89
CA ALA A 19 -37.66 -0.89 3.89
C ALA A 19 -37.17 -0.65 5.32
N CYS A 20 -37.08 -1.74 6.09
CA CYS A 20 -36.29 -1.77 7.31
C CYS A 20 -34.85 -1.51 6.92
N SER A 21 -34.45 -0.23 6.89
CA SER A 21 -33.06 0.17 6.89
C SER A 21 -32.46 -0.29 8.21
N THR A 22 -32.00 -1.53 8.26
CA THR A 22 -31.14 -2.02 9.33
C THR A 22 -29.97 -1.04 9.42
N PRO A 23 -29.82 -0.31 10.54
CA PRO A 23 -28.66 0.54 10.72
C PRO A 23 -27.44 -0.38 10.64
N SER A 24 -26.63 -0.17 9.61
CA SER A 24 -25.35 -0.86 9.48
C SER A 24 -24.61 -0.67 10.80
N PRO A 25 -24.20 -1.75 11.49
CA PRO A 25 -23.44 -1.62 12.71
C PRO A 25 -22.23 -0.72 12.43
N PRO A 26 -21.87 0.18 13.36
CA PRO A 26 -20.71 1.05 13.19
C PRO A 26 -19.56 0.16 12.76
N GLN A 27 -19.07 0.41 11.53
CA GLN A 27 -18.00 -0.33 10.91
C GLN A 27 -16.78 -0.13 11.81
N GLN A 28 -16.62 -1.07 12.74
CA GLN A 28 -15.59 -1.08 13.75
C GLN A 28 -14.31 -1.12 12.94
N ALA A 29 -13.64 0.05 12.84
CA ALA A 29 -12.43 0.22 12.07
C ALA A 29 -11.50 -0.89 12.53
N LYS A 30 -11.33 -1.90 11.67
CA LYS A 30 -10.47 -3.04 11.91
C LYS A 30 -9.11 -2.42 12.16
N ALA A 31 -8.71 -2.35 13.43
CA ALA A 31 -7.47 -1.72 13.85
C ALA A 31 -6.40 -2.33 12.96
N ALA A 32 -5.85 -1.51 12.06
CA ALA A 32 -4.79 -1.94 11.18
C ALA A 32 -3.74 -2.55 12.11
N ALA A 33 -3.38 -3.82 11.84
CA ALA A 33 -2.34 -4.49 12.58
C ALA A 33 -1.08 -3.63 12.37
N HIS A 34 -0.75 -2.84 13.39
CA HIS A 34 0.36 -1.92 13.32
C HIS A 34 1.62 -2.75 13.12
N GLU A 35 2.39 -2.44 12.07
CA GLU A 35 3.65 -3.12 11.86
C GLU A 35 4.54 -2.91 13.10
N PRO A 36 5.11 -3.99 13.63
CA PRO A 36 5.85 -3.91 14.87
C PRO A 36 7.09 -3.04 14.68
N THR A 37 7.39 -2.26 15.72
CA THR A 37 8.46 -1.28 15.85
C THR A 37 9.84 -1.97 15.89
N GLN A 38 10.20 -2.68 14.82
CA GLN A 38 11.35 -3.59 14.76
C GLN A 38 12.58 -2.93 14.14
N VAL A 39 13.75 -3.21 14.72
CA VAL A 39 15.05 -2.85 14.17
C VAL A 39 15.91 -4.10 14.00
N GLN A 40 16.74 -4.09 12.96
CA GLN A 40 17.77 -5.10 12.70
C GLN A 40 19.12 -4.51 13.10
N ILE A 41 19.84 -5.23 13.95
CA ILE A 41 21.21 -4.91 14.38
C ILE A 41 22.12 -5.98 13.81
N ASP A 42 23.05 -5.59 12.94
CA ASP A 42 23.86 -6.53 12.16
C ASP A 42 25.16 -6.97 12.86
N GLN A 43 25.60 -6.21 13.87
CA GLN A 43 26.81 -6.47 14.62
C GLN A 43 26.62 -6.11 16.10
N ALA A 44 27.51 -6.61 16.98
CA ALA A 44 27.43 -6.27 18.39
C ALA A 44 27.65 -4.76 18.58
N LEU A 45 26.83 -4.16 19.43
CA LEU A 45 26.85 -2.72 19.73
C LEU A 45 26.89 -2.51 21.24
N HIS A 46 27.58 -1.48 21.67
CA HIS A 46 27.73 -1.09 23.07
C HIS A 46 26.92 0.17 23.33
N PHE A 47 25.95 0.09 24.24
CA PHE A 47 25.07 1.20 24.62
C PHE A 47 25.23 1.51 26.11
N SER A 48 24.81 2.70 26.54
CA SER A 48 24.68 3.01 27.96
C SER A 48 23.35 2.51 28.52
N SER A 49 23.39 1.79 29.64
CA SER A 49 22.21 1.47 30.44
C SER A 49 21.71 2.69 31.22
N PRO A 50 20.47 2.69 31.75
CA PRO A 50 19.96 3.76 32.61
C PRO A 50 20.78 4.05 33.87
N ASP A 51 21.60 3.11 34.34
CA ASP A 51 22.53 3.28 35.46
C ASP A 51 23.93 3.80 35.03
N GLY A 52 24.13 4.01 33.72
CA GLY A 52 25.39 4.45 33.14
C GLY A 52 26.39 3.33 32.85
N THR A 53 26.08 2.07 33.14
CA THR A 53 26.93 0.94 32.77
C THR A 53 26.89 0.67 31.26
N ASP A 54 27.94 0.06 30.74
CA ASP A 54 27.99 -0.39 29.36
C ASP A 54 27.20 -1.69 29.18
N VAL A 55 26.36 -1.74 28.15
CA VAL A 55 25.51 -2.86 27.80
C VAL A 55 25.75 -3.26 26.36
N THR A 56 26.19 -4.50 26.15
CA THR A 56 26.38 -5.06 24.82
C THR A 56 25.08 -5.65 24.27
N VAL A 57 24.57 -5.06 23.20
CA VAL A 57 23.45 -5.58 22.40
C VAL A 57 24.03 -6.47 21.30
N GLN A 58 23.62 -7.73 21.28
CA GLN A 58 24.08 -8.70 20.29
C GLN A 58 23.37 -8.50 18.93
N PRO A 59 23.96 -8.97 17.81
CA PRO A 59 23.28 -8.94 16.51
C PRO A 59 21.92 -9.65 16.57
N GLY A 60 20.90 -9.08 15.91
CA GLY A 60 19.56 -9.67 15.89
C GLY A 60 18.44 -8.71 15.52
N LYS A 61 17.21 -9.25 15.50
CA LYS A 61 15.97 -8.48 15.35
C LYS A 61 15.40 -8.16 16.72
N TYR A 62 15.15 -6.89 16.97
CA TYR A 62 14.60 -6.40 18.22
C TYR A 62 13.34 -5.60 17.98
N THR A 63 12.34 -5.78 18.83
CA THR A 63 11.24 -4.82 18.97
C THR A 63 11.71 -3.72 19.93
N VAL A 64 11.56 -2.47 19.52
CA VAL A 64 11.94 -1.30 20.30
C VAL A 64 10.69 -0.73 20.95
N GLU A 65 10.72 -0.60 22.27
CA GLU A 65 9.60 -0.10 23.05
C GLU A 65 10.05 1.03 23.96
N GLN A 66 9.12 1.93 24.30
CA GLN A 66 9.33 2.89 25.36
C GLN A 66 9.17 2.20 26.72
N ALA A 67 10.19 2.28 27.57
CA ALA A 67 10.09 1.84 28.97
C ALA A 67 9.73 2.99 29.93
N SER A 68 10.19 4.20 29.64
CA SER A 68 9.87 5.44 30.36
C SER A 68 10.24 6.65 29.50
N ASP A 69 10.10 7.87 30.02
CA ASP A 69 10.44 9.11 29.30
C ASP A 69 11.92 9.25 28.92
N SER A 70 12.82 8.44 29.49
CA SER A 70 14.26 8.48 29.21
C SER A 70 14.87 7.09 29.02
N ARG A 71 14.05 6.09 28.67
CA ARG A 71 14.52 4.70 28.53
C ARG A 71 13.86 3.99 27.37
N LEU A 72 14.68 3.29 26.59
CA LEU A 72 14.25 2.35 25.58
C LEU A 72 14.38 0.92 26.10
N ARG A 73 13.48 0.04 25.66
CA ARG A 73 13.50 -1.40 25.91
C ARG A 73 13.64 -2.12 24.58
N LEU A 74 14.69 -2.93 24.45
CA LEU A 74 14.85 -3.85 23.33
C LEU A 74 14.35 -5.24 23.73
N VAL A 75 13.37 -5.74 22.98
CA VAL A 75 12.80 -7.07 23.17
C VAL A 75 13.22 -7.97 22.01
N SER A 76 14.02 -9.00 22.30
CA SER A 76 14.34 -10.04 21.33
C SER A 76 13.16 -11.00 21.16
N ARG A 77 13.08 -11.70 20.03
CA ARG A 77 12.12 -12.81 19.86
C ARG A 77 12.55 -14.08 20.62
N ALA A 78 13.83 -14.20 20.96
CA ALA A 78 14.28 -15.26 21.86
C ALA A 78 13.76 -14.95 23.27
N ASP A 79 13.48 -15.97 24.09
CA ASP A 79 13.07 -15.86 25.51
C ASP A 79 14.14 -15.22 26.43
N ALA A 80 15.02 -14.39 25.86
CA ALA A 80 16.00 -13.59 26.56
C ALA A 80 15.32 -12.44 27.32
N PRO A 81 15.85 -12.06 28.50
CA PRO A 81 15.40 -10.87 29.19
C PRO A 81 15.53 -9.61 28.31
N PRO A 82 14.59 -8.66 28.42
CA PRO A 82 14.65 -7.42 27.68
C PRO A 82 15.85 -6.57 28.11
N ILE A 83 16.45 -5.87 27.16
CA ILE A 83 17.61 -5.00 27.38
C ILE A 83 17.11 -3.57 27.58
N LEU A 84 17.50 -2.92 28.68
CA LEU A 84 17.17 -1.53 28.96
C LEU A 84 18.32 -0.60 28.56
N LEU A 85 18.00 0.41 27.75
CA LEU A 85 18.93 1.40 27.27
C LEU A 85 18.56 2.78 27.83
N SER A 86 19.58 3.58 28.14
CA SER A 86 19.41 5.00 28.37
C SER A 86 19.06 5.70 27.07
N ALA A 87 18.10 6.61 27.13
CA ALA A 87 17.64 7.37 25.97
C ALA A 87 17.35 8.83 26.35
N HIS A 88 17.44 9.70 25.36
CA HIS A 88 17.13 11.12 25.48
C HIS A 88 15.79 11.41 24.82
N ALA A 89 14.89 12.04 25.56
CA ALA A 89 13.65 12.58 25.00
C ALA A 89 13.95 13.79 24.12
N THR A 90 13.30 13.83 22.97
CA THR A 90 13.40 14.89 21.98
C THR A 90 12.08 15.02 21.22
N THR A 91 12.01 16.00 20.34
CA THR A 91 10.85 16.25 19.48
C THR A 91 11.16 15.89 18.04
N SER A 92 10.25 15.18 17.38
CA SER A 92 10.28 14.94 15.94
C SER A 92 9.63 16.10 15.19
N SER A 93 10.09 16.38 13.96
CA SER A 93 9.41 17.30 13.05
C SER A 93 8.24 16.64 12.29
N SER A 94 8.24 15.31 12.25
CA SER A 94 7.20 14.50 11.61
C SER A 94 6.32 13.86 12.67
N ASP A 95 5.01 14.13 12.59
CA ASP A 95 4.02 13.42 13.40
C ASP A 95 3.77 12.05 12.78
N VAL A 96 3.88 11.01 13.58
CA VAL A 96 3.67 9.63 13.14
C VAL A 96 2.36 9.11 13.72
N PRO A 97 1.50 8.45 12.92
CA PRO A 97 0.22 7.95 13.43
C PRO A 97 0.39 6.80 14.44
N SER A 98 1.58 6.20 14.48
CA SER A 98 1.94 5.09 15.35
C SER A 98 3.44 5.04 15.63
N PRO A 99 3.90 4.33 16.67
CA PRO A 99 5.33 4.23 16.97
C PRO A 99 6.15 3.59 15.84
N ILE A 100 7.26 4.22 15.47
CA ILE A 100 8.20 3.75 14.43
C ILE A 100 9.61 3.75 15.03
N ALA A 101 10.35 2.66 14.89
CA ALA A 101 11.76 2.61 15.27
C ALA A 101 12.66 2.63 14.04
N LEU A 102 13.76 3.36 14.18
CA LEU A 102 14.78 3.53 13.16
C LEU A 102 16.13 3.26 13.81
N GLY A 103 16.98 2.51 13.12
CA GLY A 103 18.36 2.27 13.50
C GLY A 103 19.26 2.55 12.33
N THR A 104 20.31 3.35 12.53
CA THR A 104 21.27 3.67 11.47
C THR A 104 22.68 3.79 12.02
N LEU A 105 23.66 3.32 11.24
CA LEU A 105 25.07 3.47 11.57
C LEU A 105 25.59 4.77 10.94
N PHE A 106 26.11 5.66 11.76
CA PHE A 106 26.72 6.94 11.39
C PHE A 106 28.24 6.85 11.51
N GLU A 107 28.94 7.32 10.48
CA GLU A 107 30.41 7.34 10.41
C GLU A 107 31.08 5.98 10.72
N SER A 108 30.38 4.88 10.42
CA SER A 108 30.81 3.48 10.66
C SER A 108 31.07 3.07 12.11
N GLU A 109 30.93 3.97 13.08
CA GLU A 109 31.25 3.69 14.49
C GLU A 109 30.08 3.92 15.45
N VAL A 110 29.21 4.89 15.16
CA VAL A 110 28.11 5.27 16.07
C VAL A 110 26.79 4.77 15.52
N TYR A 111 26.10 3.93 16.27
CA TYR A 111 24.76 3.49 15.94
C TYR A 111 23.74 4.40 16.62
N HIS A 112 22.92 5.06 15.82
CA HIS A 112 21.84 5.91 16.28
C HIS A 112 20.52 5.13 16.24
N LEU A 113 19.94 4.89 17.41
CA LEU A 113 18.66 4.22 17.60
C LEU A 113 17.59 5.25 18.01
N ILE A 114 16.48 5.28 17.29
CA ILE A 114 15.44 6.28 17.46
C ILE A 114 14.08 5.58 17.51
N LEU A 115 13.26 5.95 18.48
CA LEU A 115 11.85 5.60 18.55
C LEU A 115 11.01 6.87 18.37
N LEU A 116 10.37 7.00 17.20
CA LEU A 116 9.38 8.03 16.92
C LEU A 116 8.03 7.61 17.49
N MET A 117 7.33 8.52 18.15
CA MET A 117 6.04 8.28 18.79
C MET A 117 5.03 9.35 18.35
N PRO A 118 3.71 9.04 18.39
CA PRO A 118 2.67 10.00 18.07
C PRO A 118 2.77 11.28 18.92
N GLY A 119 2.33 12.41 18.35
CA GLY A 119 2.38 13.70 19.03
C GLY A 119 3.75 14.38 18.96
N ASN A 120 4.53 14.10 17.91
CA ASN A 120 5.88 14.65 17.69
C ASN A 120 6.89 14.31 18.81
N HIS A 121 6.70 13.21 19.53
CA HIS A 121 7.63 12.76 20.56
C HIS A 121 8.64 11.76 19.99
N ALA A 122 9.87 11.81 20.49
CA ALA A 122 10.91 10.84 20.11
C ALA A 122 11.83 10.50 21.28
N LEU A 123 12.38 9.29 21.27
CA LEU A 123 13.44 8.83 22.15
C LEU A 123 14.65 8.41 21.32
N GLU A 124 15.82 8.94 21.67
CA GLU A 124 17.08 8.67 20.97
C GLU A 124 18.09 7.99 21.90
N SER A 125 18.74 6.94 21.44
CA SER A 125 19.87 6.29 22.12
C SER A 125 21.02 6.09 21.15
N HIS A 126 22.24 6.13 21.67
CA HIS A 126 23.46 6.01 20.89
C HIS A 126 24.27 4.83 21.40
N GLY A 127 24.70 3.99 20.47
CA GLY A 127 25.63 2.90 20.72
C GLY A 127 26.89 3.05 19.88
N THR A 128 27.95 2.33 20.24
CA THR A 128 29.18 2.27 19.45
C THR A 128 29.54 0.83 19.11
N VAL A 129 30.24 0.65 17.99
CA VAL A 129 30.73 -0.66 17.56
C VAL A 129 31.92 -1.12 18.43
N SER A 130 32.78 -0.19 18.80
CA SER A 130 34.05 -0.49 19.48
C SER A 130 33.92 -0.66 21.00
N GLY A 131 32.80 -0.24 21.59
CA GLY A 131 32.67 -0.10 23.05
C GLY A 131 33.54 1.00 23.65
N VAL A 132 34.33 1.71 22.84
CA VAL A 132 35.17 2.81 23.30
C VAL A 132 34.29 4.04 23.43
N GLN A 133 33.88 4.35 24.66
CA GLN A 133 33.33 5.66 24.99
C GLN A 133 34.49 6.66 25.08
N SER A 134 34.42 7.75 24.30
CA SER A 134 35.37 8.84 24.42
C SER A 134 35.37 9.36 25.87
N ARG A 135 36.51 9.27 26.55
CA ARG A 135 36.70 9.79 27.91
C ARG A 135 36.66 11.32 27.97
N GLY A 136 36.83 11.99 26.83
CA GLY A 136 36.41 13.37 26.67
C GLY A 136 34.90 13.34 26.51
N GLY A 137 34.19 13.55 27.62
CA GLY A 137 32.73 13.51 27.66
C GLY A 137 32.18 14.20 26.44
N PHE A 138 31.33 13.50 25.69
CA PHE A 138 30.75 14.03 24.45
C PHE A 138 30.18 15.40 24.78
N ASP A 139 30.88 16.44 24.32
CA ASP A 139 30.38 17.79 24.44
C ASP A 139 28.98 17.75 23.84
N LYS A 140 28.00 18.34 24.53
CA LYS A 140 26.58 18.38 24.11
C LYS A 140 26.37 18.99 22.69
N ASN A 141 27.45 19.37 22.02
CA ASN A 141 27.53 19.98 20.70
C ASN A 141 28.00 19.04 19.59
N ILE A 142 28.24 17.75 19.82
CA ILE A 142 28.40 16.83 18.68
C ILE A 142 27.10 16.85 17.91
N VAL A 143 27.22 17.22 16.63
CA VAL A 143 26.12 17.39 15.68
C VAL A 143 25.64 16.00 15.29
N PHE A 144 25.03 15.28 16.22
CA PHE A 144 24.25 14.10 15.90
C PHE A 144 23.04 14.54 15.08
N MET A 145 22.67 13.74 14.09
CA MET A 145 21.45 13.95 13.31
C MET A 145 20.25 13.86 14.25
N ARG A 146 19.87 14.99 14.83
CA ARG A 146 18.67 15.12 15.66
C ARG A 146 17.46 14.58 14.89
N ALA A 147 16.54 13.91 15.57
CA ALA A 147 15.32 13.39 14.95
C ALA A 147 14.53 14.47 14.19
N ASN A 148 14.64 15.74 14.57
CA ASN A 148 14.01 16.85 13.85
C ASN A 148 14.50 17.03 12.39
N LYS A 149 15.66 16.48 12.02
CA LYS A 149 16.18 16.47 10.64
C LYS A 149 15.94 15.17 9.90
N LEU A 150 15.37 14.15 10.56
CA LEU A 150 14.87 12.98 9.84
C LEU A 150 13.59 13.39 9.15
N VAL A 151 13.76 13.97 7.96
CA VAL A 151 12.69 13.98 6.97
C VAL A 151 12.50 12.51 6.64
N LEU A 152 11.43 11.90 7.19
CA LEU A 152 10.94 10.62 6.67
C LEU A 152 10.80 10.85 5.17
N GLN A 153 11.70 10.24 4.40
CA GLN A 153 11.62 10.36 2.96
C GLN A 153 10.23 9.82 2.62
N PRO A 154 9.32 10.65 2.09
CA PRO A 154 7.97 10.17 1.78
C PRO A 154 8.15 8.91 0.96
N THR A 155 7.45 7.84 1.34
CA THR A 155 7.56 6.50 0.76
C THR A 155 7.74 6.68 -0.74
N GLN A 156 8.94 6.33 -1.25
CA GLN A 156 9.31 6.62 -2.63
C GLN A 156 8.13 6.19 -3.52
N PRO A 157 7.60 7.07 -4.39
CA PRO A 157 6.38 6.78 -5.13
C PRO A 157 6.50 5.41 -5.77
N GLN A 158 5.59 4.49 -5.42
CA GLN A 158 5.65 3.13 -5.95
C GLN A 158 5.68 3.22 -7.49
N PRO A 159 6.56 2.45 -8.15
CA PRO A 159 6.60 2.43 -9.61
C PRO A 159 5.20 2.11 -10.14
N ARG A 160 4.69 2.98 -11.02
CA ARG A 160 3.32 2.84 -11.52
C ARG A 160 3.24 1.66 -12.50
N PRO A 161 2.18 0.83 -12.44
CA PRO A 161 1.90 -0.11 -13.53
C PRO A 161 1.62 0.68 -14.80
N ASP A 162 2.07 0.19 -15.95
CA ASP A 162 1.90 0.83 -17.25
C ASP A 162 1.18 -0.16 -18.18
N LEU A 163 -0.14 -0.02 -18.27
CA LEU A 163 -0.98 -0.97 -19.00
C LEU A 163 -1.20 -0.45 -20.41
N VAL A 164 -0.49 -1.04 -21.36
CA VAL A 164 -0.51 -0.64 -22.77
C VAL A 164 -1.43 -1.57 -23.55
N PRO A 165 -2.51 -1.07 -24.15
CA PRO A 165 -3.32 -1.87 -25.05
C PRO A 165 -2.56 -2.13 -26.36
N THR A 166 -2.67 -3.35 -26.87
CA THR A 166 -2.08 -3.75 -28.15
C THR A 166 -3.15 -4.38 -29.05
N CYS A 167 -3.23 -3.89 -30.29
CA CYS A 167 -4.08 -4.46 -31.32
C CYS A 167 -3.23 -5.20 -32.35
N TRP A 168 -3.62 -6.40 -32.76
CA TRP A 168 -2.84 -7.15 -33.75
C TRP A 168 -3.62 -7.60 -34.98
N ARG A 169 -4.90 -8.00 -34.87
CA ARG A 169 -5.63 -8.57 -36.01
C ARG A 169 -7.13 -8.39 -35.90
N VAL A 170 -7.73 -8.04 -37.03
CA VAL A 170 -9.17 -8.09 -37.27
C VAL A 170 -9.46 -9.22 -38.23
N GLU A 171 -10.31 -10.17 -37.85
CA GLU A 171 -10.79 -11.25 -38.71
C GLU A 171 -12.26 -11.03 -39.03
N GLN A 172 -12.62 -11.17 -40.31
CA GLN A 172 -14.00 -11.12 -40.76
C GLN A 172 -14.43 -12.52 -41.23
N ILE A 173 -15.55 -13.00 -40.70
CA ILE A 173 -16.20 -14.24 -41.12
C ILE A 173 -17.52 -13.89 -41.78
N ASN A 174 -17.63 -14.21 -43.07
CA ASN A 174 -18.87 -14.06 -43.82
C ASN A 174 -19.69 -15.35 -43.68
N LEU A 175 -20.81 -15.27 -42.96
CA LEU A 175 -21.85 -16.29 -42.94
C LEU A 175 -22.94 -15.92 -43.94
N VAL A 176 -23.67 -16.91 -44.45
CA VAL A 176 -24.63 -16.77 -45.58
C VAL A 176 -25.60 -15.59 -45.43
N PHE A 177 -25.95 -15.20 -44.19
CA PHE A 177 -26.84 -14.07 -43.92
C PHE A 177 -26.28 -13.04 -42.92
N GLN A 178 -25.03 -13.18 -42.46
CA GLN A 178 -24.45 -12.34 -41.41
C GLN A 178 -22.93 -12.16 -41.57
N GLN A 179 -22.42 -10.96 -41.30
CA GLN A 179 -20.99 -10.72 -41.17
C GLN A 179 -20.63 -10.67 -39.68
N LEU A 180 -19.68 -11.50 -39.27
CA LEU A 180 -19.09 -11.47 -37.94
C LEU A 180 -17.67 -10.93 -38.03
N TYR A 181 -17.35 -9.99 -37.16
CA TYR A 181 -16.01 -9.47 -37.01
C TYR A 181 -15.46 -9.90 -35.65
N PHE A 182 -14.21 -10.34 -35.65
CA PHE A 182 -13.44 -10.69 -34.48
C PHE A 182 -12.24 -9.75 -34.40
N VAL A 183 -12.16 -8.96 -33.34
CA VAL A 183 -10.98 -8.16 -33.06
C VAL A 183 -10.19 -8.87 -32.00
N HIS A 184 -8.97 -9.24 -32.37
CA HIS A 184 -8.02 -9.82 -31.46
C HIS A 184 -7.06 -8.71 -31.00
N ALA A 185 -7.05 -8.50 -29.69
CA ALA A 185 -6.28 -7.46 -29.02
C ALA A 185 -5.72 -8.02 -27.71
N GLY A 186 -5.06 -7.18 -26.93
CA GLY A 186 -4.82 -7.49 -25.53
C GLY A 186 -4.20 -6.35 -24.75
N VAL A 187 -3.79 -6.66 -23.54
CA VAL A 187 -3.23 -5.69 -22.60
C VAL A 187 -1.87 -6.21 -22.13
N SER A 188 -0.84 -5.37 -22.23
CA SER A 188 0.50 -5.65 -21.71
C SER A 188 0.80 -4.76 -20.52
N ASN A 189 1.34 -5.33 -19.44
CA ASN A 189 1.90 -4.53 -18.35
C ASN A 189 3.39 -4.25 -18.63
N GLN A 190 3.69 -3.03 -19.11
CA GLN A 190 5.05 -2.55 -19.35
C GLN A 190 5.66 -1.87 -18.12
N GLY A 191 4.88 -1.70 -17.04
CA GLY A 191 5.33 -1.05 -15.80
C GLY A 191 6.21 -1.97 -14.96
N ALA A 192 6.93 -1.37 -14.01
CA ALA A 192 7.81 -2.11 -13.08
C ALA A 192 7.06 -2.74 -11.89
N ALA A 193 5.76 -2.49 -11.75
CA ALA A 193 4.91 -3.03 -10.69
C ALA A 193 3.77 -3.89 -11.24
N ALA A 194 3.25 -4.80 -10.41
CA ALA A 194 2.08 -5.59 -10.76
C ALA A 194 0.83 -4.71 -10.91
N ALA A 195 0.06 -4.97 -11.95
CA ALA A 195 -1.25 -4.39 -12.16
C ALA A 195 -2.33 -5.23 -11.48
N GLY A 196 -3.28 -4.58 -10.83
CA GLY A 196 -4.47 -5.21 -10.26
C GLY A 196 -5.45 -5.70 -11.34
N GLN A 197 -6.57 -6.27 -10.90
CA GLN A 197 -7.67 -6.62 -11.81
C GLN A 197 -8.19 -5.37 -12.51
N SER A 198 -8.44 -5.48 -13.80
CA SER A 198 -8.90 -4.38 -14.63
C SER A 198 -9.95 -4.88 -15.63
N GLN A 199 -10.42 -4.00 -16.51
CA GLN A 199 -11.36 -4.32 -17.58
C GLN A 199 -10.83 -3.75 -18.88
N ALA A 200 -11.19 -4.36 -20.00
CA ALA A 200 -10.91 -3.85 -21.33
C ALA A 200 -12.23 -3.73 -22.08
N THR A 201 -12.47 -2.56 -22.67
CA THR A 201 -13.71 -2.29 -23.41
C THR A 201 -13.43 -2.10 -24.89
N TYR A 202 -14.29 -2.63 -25.74
CA TYR A 202 -14.28 -2.44 -27.19
C TYR A 202 -15.72 -2.19 -27.65
N GLY A 203 -16.05 -0.94 -28.01
CA GLY A 203 -17.43 -0.54 -28.26
C GLY A 203 -18.30 -0.76 -27.01
N ALA A 204 -19.33 -1.60 -27.10
CA ALA A 204 -20.21 -1.96 -25.98
C ALA A 204 -19.81 -3.26 -25.26
N VAL A 205 -18.73 -3.92 -25.69
CA VAL A 205 -18.27 -5.19 -25.11
C VAL A 205 -17.17 -4.92 -24.10
N THR A 206 -17.35 -5.38 -22.88
CA THR A 206 -16.36 -5.27 -21.80
C THR A 206 -15.91 -6.67 -21.38
N THR A 207 -14.60 -6.87 -21.31
CA THR A 207 -13.96 -8.13 -20.92
C THR A 207 -13.09 -7.90 -19.69
N PRO A 208 -13.20 -8.73 -18.63
CA PRO A 208 -12.33 -8.61 -17.46
C PRO A 208 -10.89 -8.98 -17.83
N VAL A 209 -9.94 -8.23 -17.27
CA VAL A 209 -8.50 -8.48 -17.38
C VAL A 209 -8.00 -8.85 -15.99
N PRO A 210 -7.47 -10.08 -15.77
CA PRO A 210 -6.89 -10.45 -14.48
C PRO A 210 -5.68 -9.56 -14.15
N GLY A 211 -5.24 -9.59 -12.89
CA GLY A 211 -4.01 -8.87 -12.52
C GLY A 211 -2.80 -9.36 -13.33
N LEU A 212 -1.98 -8.42 -13.80
CA LEU A 212 -0.84 -8.69 -14.67
C LEU A 212 0.47 -8.33 -13.96
N GLN A 213 1.42 -9.27 -13.92
CA GLN A 213 2.79 -8.98 -13.47
C GLN A 213 3.55 -8.15 -14.53
N PRO A 214 4.63 -7.45 -14.16
CA PRO A 214 5.51 -6.78 -15.12
C PRO A 214 5.92 -7.69 -16.28
N GLY A 215 5.77 -7.20 -17.51
CA GLY A 215 6.04 -7.91 -18.76
C GLY A 215 4.98 -8.93 -19.19
N GLN A 216 3.92 -9.15 -18.40
CA GLN A 216 2.84 -10.07 -18.79
C GLN A 216 1.88 -9.45 -19.79
N PHE A 217 1.37 -10.31 -20.66
CA PHE A 217 0.45 -9.96 -21.72
C PHE A 217 -0.82 -10.83 -21.64
N GLN A 218 -1.98 -10.20 -21.69
CA GLN A 218 -3.28 -10.88 -21.68
C GLN A 218 -3.98 -10.75 -23.05
N PRO A 219 -4.14 -11.84 -23.81
CA PRO A 219 -4.92 -11.84 -25.04
C PRO A 219 -6.41 -11.68 -24.75
N LEU A 220 -7.10 -10.96 -25.63
CA LEU A 220 -8.52 -10.65 -25.60
C LEU A 220 -9.11 -10.79 -27.02
N VAL A 221 -10.34 -11.29 -27.10
CA VAL A 221 -11.08 -11.40 -28.36
C VAL A 221 -12.44 -10.75 -28.19
N PHE A 222 -12.75 -9.79 -29.05
CA PHE A 222 -14.04 -9.09 -29.10
C PHE A 222 -14.77 -9.51 -30.37
N SER A 223 -16.07 -9.78 -30.28
CA SER A 223 -16.91 -10.15 -31.43
C SER A 223 -18.08 -9.20 -31.60
N PHE A 224 -18.38 -8.82 -32.85
CA PHE A 224 -19.47 -7.92 -33.19
C PHE A 224 -20.11 -8.24 -34.54
N GLY A 225 -21.41 -7.95 -34.66
CA GLY A 225 -22.25 -8.27 -35.83
C GLY A 225 -22.65 -7.06 -36.69
N VAL A 226 -21.85 -5.99 -36.74
CA VAL A 226 -22.20 -4.72 -37.42
C VAL A 226 -21.27 -4.36 -38.59
N GLN A 227 -21.81 -3.59 -39.55
CA GLN A 227 -21.21 -3.20 -40.85
C GLN A 227 -19.94 -2.33 -40.79
N SER A 228 -19.53 -1.83 -39.62
CA SER A 228 -18.32 -1.02 -39.48
C SER A 228 -17.70 -1.24 -38.11
N PRO A 229 -16.37 -1.51 -38.03
CA PRO A 229 -15.70 -1.62 -36.74
C PRO A 229 -15.77 -0.25 -36.02
N PRO A 230 -16.30 -0.19 -34.79
CA PRO A 230 -16.29 1.05 -34.03
C PRO A 230 -14.84 1.47 -33.75
N SER A 231 -14.61 2.79 -33.62
CA SER A 231 -13.33 3.30 -33.13
C SER A 231 -12.99 2.65 -31.80
N SER A 232 -11.84 1.99 -31.74
CA SER A 232 -11.44 1.20 -30.60
C SER A 232 -10.76 2.05 -29.52
N SER A 233 -11.20 1.91 -28.28
CA SER A 233 -10.56 2.49 -27.12
C SER A 233 -10.52 1.45 -26.02
N VAL A 234 -9.35 0.91 -25.71
CA VAL A 234 -9.18 0.03 -24.56
C VAL A 234 -8.92 0.92 -23.36
N GLN A 235 -9.91 1.01 -22.47
CA GLN A 235 -9.75 1.67 -21.19
C GLN A 235 -9.44 0.62 -20.14
N VAL A 236 -8.30 0.75 -19.47
CA VAL A 236 -7.87 -0.16 -18.41
C VAL A 236 -7.96 0.52 -17.06
N ASP A 237 -8.68 -0.11 -16.12
CA ASP A 237 -8.91 0.35 -14.73
C ASP A 237 -9.81 1.60 -14.60
N SER A 238 -11.14 1.41 -14.69
CA SER A 238 -12.14 2.44 -14.39
C SER A 238 -12.57 2.47 -12.92
N ALA A 239 -12.05 1.58 -12.07
CA ALA A 239 -12.48 1.43 -10.67
C ALA A 239 -11.58 2.20 -9.67
N SER A 240 -10.56 2.91 -10.14
CA SER A 240 -9.84 3.95 -9.40
C SER A 240 -9.25 3.51 -8.05
N GLN A 241 -8.86 2.24 -7.89
CA GLN A 241 -8.17 1.81 -6.66
C GLN A 241 -6.67 2.07 -6.70
N VAL A 242 -6.12 2.51 -7.83
CA VAL A 242 -4.77 3.05 -7.93
C VAL A 242 -4.87 4.57 -8.00
N VAL A 243 -4.68 5.25 -6.85
CA VAL A 243 -4.92 6.69 -6.62
C VAL A 243 -4.16 7.63 -7.59
N GLU A 244 -3.21 7.14 -8.38
CA GLU A 244 -2.48 7.95 -9.36
C GLU A 244 -2.15 7.22 -10.67
N SER A 245 -2.99 6.29 -11.12
CA SER A 245 -2.87 5.82 -12.50
C SER A 245 -3.16 7.00 -13.43
N ASN A 246 -2.21 7.41 -14.28
CA ASN A 246 -2.45 8.48 -15.24
C ASN A 246 -3.45 7.95 -16.27
N GLU A 247 -4.71 8.40 -16.19
CA GLU A 247 -5.77 8.05 -17.13
C GLU A 247 -5.34 8.27 -18.60
N GLN A 248 -4.40 9.19 -18.86
CA GLN A 248 -3.88 9.45 -20.19
C GLN A 248 -2.98 8.33 -20.75
N ASN A 249 -2.33 7.52 -19.90
CA ASN A 249 -1.56 6.36 -20.36
C ASN A 249 -2.46 5.13 -20.55
N ASN A 250 -3.49 5.00 -19.71
CA ASN A 250 -4.41 3.85 -19.71
C ASN A 250 -5.61 3.99 -20.66
N VAL A 251 -5.81 5.16 -21.26
CA VAL A 251 -6.82 5.40 -22.31
C VAL A 251 -6.08 5.72 -23.60
N THR A 252 -5.41 4.71 -24.16
CA THR A 252 -4.88 4.85 -25.52
C THR A 252 -5.97 4.46 -26.52
N GLN A 253 -6.49 5.44 -27.26
CA GLN A 253 -7.30 5.18 -28.46
C GLN A 253 -6.38 4.70 -29.58
N GLN A 254 -6.04 3.41 -29.58
CA GLN A 254 -5.44 2.80 -30.77
C GLN A 254 -6.55 2.49 -31.76
N ARG A 255 -6.49 3.07 -32.96
CA ARG A 255 -7.35 2.65 -34.08
C ARG A 255 -6.83 1.32 -34.62
N CYS A 256 -7.58 0.27 -34.33
CA CYS A 256 -7.72 -0.86 -35.24
C CYS A 256 -8.77 -0.47 -36.31
#